data_AF-A0A7V5BSH1-F1
#
_entry.id   AF-A0A7V5BSH1-F1
#
_cell.length_a   1.000
_cell.length_b   1.000
_cell.length_c   1.000
_cell.angle_alpha   90.00
_cell.angle_beta   90.00
_cell.angle_gamma   90.00
#
_symmetry.space_group_name_H-M   'P 1'
#
loop_
_entity.id
_entity.type
_entity.pdbx_description
1 polymer ?
#
loop_
_entity_poly.entity_id
_entity_poly.type
_entity_poly.pdbx_seq_one_letter_code
_entity_poly.pdbx_strand_id
1 'polypeptide(L)'
;MVEETRASLETGVALSPSRFPGPPISIIPLKDNGVFLPCFYVFQGAEIMKKHTFIQWVLVFAIALGMMIALMGPPISFAKPSQAAVGSILINEFIATPTSDEAVELCNPTDSDIDVGGWVLDWDYGSTQLHDGLVVPAHGYLVIDDSNTVDGISISNGGTILSIKDDANNVIDSVAYGDAGAAPKPEYKFSTARVPDCTDTDDDAADFNTDESPTMGAANDGPASALGSTTITINEVDATAGAAFIELYNSGTSDVDLSGWRISVDD
;
A
#
# COMPACT_ATOMS: atom_id res chain seq x y z
N MET A 1 -18.16 60.57 -22.68
CA MET A 1 -16.95 60.44 -23.51
C MET A 1 -16.81 58.95 -23.77
N VAL A 2 -17.63 58.38 -24.67
CA VAL A 2 -17.36 58.26 -26.13
C VAL A 2 -16.12 57.37 -26.28
N GLU A 3 -16.20 56.16 -26.84
CA GLU A 3 -16.55 55.95 -28.26
C GLU A 3 -16.92 54.49 -28.54
N GLU A 4 -18.04 54.32 -29.27
CA GLU A 4 -18.39 53.11 -30.02
C GLU A 4 -17.37 52.88 -31.14
N THR A 5 -17.18 51.62 -31.55
CA THR A 5 -16.78 51.33 -32.93
C THR A 5 -17.68 50.26 -33.51
N ARG A 6 -18.59 50.72 -34.38
CA ARG A 6 -19.39 49.92 -35.32
C ARG A 6 -18.61 49.78 -36.63
N ALA A 7 -18.71 48.61 -37.26
CA ALA A 7 -18.73 48.37 -38.71
C ALA A 7 -18.89 46.85 -38.92
N SER A 8 -19.57 46.29 -39.92
CA SER A 8 -20.54 46.73 -40.92
C SER A 8 -21.15 45.44 -41.50
N LEU A 9 -22.43 45.50 -41.87
CA LEU A 9 -23.17 44.44 -42.58
C LEU A 9 -22.62 44.20 -43.99
N GLU A 10 -22.67 42.95 -44.49
CA GLU A 10 -23.05 42.64 -45.88
C GLU A 10 -23.80 41.30 -46.01
N THR A 11 -25.00 41.39 -46.60
CA THR A 11 -25.68 40.48 -47.56
C THR A 11 -25.70 38.97 -47.26
N GLY A 12 -26.82 38.26 -47.10
CA GLY A 12 -28.10 38.36 -47.81
C GLY A 12 -28.22 37.26 -48.87
N VAL A 13 -28.66 36.05 -48.50
CA VAL A 13 -29.42 35.15 -49.40
C VAL A 13 -30.50 34.46 -48.59
N ALA A 14 -31.76 34.77 -48.91
CA ALA A 14 -32.93 34.09 -48.41
C ALA A 14 -33.27 32.89 -49.32
N LEU A 15 -33.53 31.73 -48.72
CA LEU A 15 -34.37 30.68 -49.31
C LEU A 15 -35.47 30.31 -48.30
N SER A 16 -36.70 30.67 -48.69
CA SER A 16 -38.05 30.14 -48.39
C SER A 16 -38.33 29.22 -47.17
N PRO A 17 -39.50 29.37 -46.49
CA PRO A 17 -39.77 28.75 -45.21
C PRO A 17 -40.40 27.35 -45.32
N SER A 18 -39.94 26.40 -44.50
CA SER A 18 -40.71 25.19 -44.20
C SER A 18 -40.80 24.95 -42.69
N ARG A 19 -42.00 25.25 -42.17
CA ARG A 19 -42.67 24.75 -40.95
C ARG A 19 -41.89 23.79 -40.06
N PHE A 20 -41.64 24.19 -38.81
CA PHE A 20 -42.20 23.66 -37.55
C PHE A 20 -41.28 24.05 -36.37
N PRO A 21 -41.80 24.53 -35.22
CA PRO A 21 -40.98 24.90 -34.08
C PRO A 21 -40.61 23.66 -33.26
N GLY A 22 -39.31 23.36 -33.13
CA GLY A 22 -38.79 22.47 -32.09
C GLY A 22 -38.55 23.24 -30.78
N PRO A 23 -38.55 22.57 -29.62
CA PRO A 23 -38.30 23.23 -28.33
C PRO A 23 -36.84 23.68 -28.21
N PRO A 24 -36.52 24.67 -27.36
CA PRO A 24 -35.18 25.20 -27.26
C PRO A 24 -34.22 24.17 -26.63
N ILE A 25 -33.07 23.98 -27.26
CA ILE A 25 -31.94 23.24 -26.69
C ILE A 25 -31.25 24.18 -25.69
N SER A 26 -31.24 23.80 -24.41
CA SER A 26 -30.44 24.47 -23.39
C SER A 26 -29.10 23.75 -23.27
N ILE A 27 -28.01 24.42 -23.64
CA ILE A 27 -26.65 23.94 -23.47
C ILE A 27 -26.13 24.53 -22.17
N ILE A 28 -25.96 23.72 -21.12
CA ILE A 28 -25.26 24.11 -19.90
C ILE A 28 -23.79 23.69 -20.07
N PRO A 29 -22.82 24.61 -20.08
CA PRO A 29 -21.41 24.23 -20.12
C PRO A 29 -20.93 23.92 -18.70
N LEU A 30 -20.53 22.68 -18.44
CA LEU A 30 -19.72 22.36 -17.27
C LEU A 30 -18.25 22.48 -17.66
N LYS A 31 -17.54 23.34 -16.95
CA LYS A 31 -16.10 23.53 -17.07
C LYS A 31 -15.40 22.68 -16.00
N ASP A 32 -14.26 22.16 -16.42
CA ASP A 32 -13.10 21.70 -15.66
C ASP A 32 -12.98 20.23 -15.20
N ASN A 33 -11.77 19.75 -15.52
CA ASN A 33 -10.99 18.65 -14.96
C ASN A 33 -11.24 17.24 -15.50
N GLY A 34 -10.86 17.05 -16.77
CA GLY A 34 -9.92 15.99 -17.18
C GLY A 34 -10.34 14.52 -17.10
N VAL A 35 -11.53 14.18 -16.59
CA VAL A 35 -12.00 12.80 -16.50
C VAL A 35 -13.11 12.56 -17.51
N PHE A 36 -12.83 11.71 -18.51
CA PHE A 36 -13.87 11.16 -19.38
C PHE A 36 -14.73 10.18 -18.56
N LEU A 37 -15.80 10.67 -17.96
CA LEU A 37 -16.90 9.80 -17.54
C LEU A 37 -17.63 9.33 -18.81
N PRO A 38 -17.97 8.03 -18.95
CA PRO A 38 -18.82 7.60 -20.03
C PRO A 38 -20.16 8.34 -19.88
N CYS A 39 -20.44 9.19 -20.87
CA CYS A 39 -21.68 9.93 -20.99
C CYS A 39 -22.83 8.92 -20.93
N PHE A 40 -23.57 8.91 -19.81
CA PHE A 40 -24.84 8.20 -19.74
C PHE A 40 -25.78 8.84 -20.75
N TYR A 41 -25.90 8.22 -21.92
CA TYR A 41 -26.95 8.51 -22.87
C TYR A 41 -28.28 8.13 -22.23
N VAL A 42 -28.95 9.09 -21.62
CA VAL A 42 -30.38 8.97 -21.33
C VAL A 42 -31.09 9.00 -22.68
N PHE A 43 -31.30 7.82 -23.27
CA PHE A 43 -32.19 7.68 -24.42
C PHE A 43 -33.60 8.06 -23.97
N GLN A 44 -34.13 9.19 -24.47
CA GLN A 44 -35.58 9.40 -24.55
C GLN A 44 -36.15 8.42 -25.58
N GLY A 45 -36.28 7.16 -25.17
CA GLY A 45 -36.78 6.05 -25.98
C GLY A 45 -38.30 6.02 -26.00
N ALA A 46 -38.92 6.69 -26.97
CA ALA A 46 -40.33 6.45 -27.29
C ALA A 46 -40.60 6.32 -28.80
N GLU A 47 -39.79 6.94 -29.66
CA GLU A 47 -40.07 6.98 -31.11
C GLU A 47 -39.25 5.99 -31.95
N ILE A 48 -38.15 5.41 -31.44
CA ILE A 48 -37.26 4.51 -32.20
C ILE A 48 -37.79 3.05 -32.24
N MET A 49 -38.76 2.69 -31.39
CA MET A 49 -39.27 1.31 -31.28
C MET A 49 -40.22 0.85 -32.40
N LYS A 50 -40.55 1.71 -33.38
CA LYS A 50 -41.59 1.40 -34.38
C LYS A 50 -41.10 0.65 -35.63
N LYS A 51 -39.79 0.41 -35.81
CA LYS A 51 -39.24 -0.16 -37.05
C LYS A 51 -38.36 -1.41 -36.91
N HIS A 52 -38.00 -1.81 -35.69
CA HIS A 52 -37.13 -2.96 -35.46
C HIS A 52 -37.83 -4.00 -34.60
N THR A 53 -37.82 -5.26 -35.05
CA THR A 53 -38.46 -6.36 -34.33
C THR A 53 -37.69 -6.64 -33.03
N PHE A 54 -38.39 -7.12 -32.00
CA PHE A 54 -37.81 -7.54 -30.71
C PHE A 54 -36.53 -8.38 -30.87
N ILE A 55 -36.48 -9.21 -31.92
CA ILE A 55 -35.35 -10.07 -32.30
C ILE A 55 -34.08 -9.26 -32.64
N GLN A 56 -34.21 -8.12 -33.33
CA GLN A 56 -33.06 -7.29 -33.69
C GLN A 56 -32.41 -6.64 -32.46
N TRP A 57 -33.19 -6.32 -31.42
CA TRP A 57 -32.67 -5.80 -30.16
C TRP A 57 -32.01 -6.87 -29.29
N VAL A 58 -32.61 -8.08 -29.24
CA VAL A 58 -31.99 -9.23 -28.54
C VAL A 58 -30.62 -9.56 -29.14
N LEU A 59 -30.48 -9.50 -30.47
CA LEU A 59 -29.20 -9.71 -31.14
C LEU A 59 -28.16 -8.62 -30.83
N VAL A 60 -28.56 -7.35 -30.82
CA VAL A 60 -27.64 -6.25 -30.47
C VAL A 60 -27.16 -6.33 -29.02
N PHE A 61 -28.05 -6.64 -28.08
CA PHE A 61 -27.68 -6.85 -26.67
C PHE A 61 -26.83 -8.10 -26.47
N ALA A 62 -27.12 -9.20 -27.17
CA ALA A 62 -26.32 -10.42 -27.10
C ALA A 62 -24.90 -10.23 -27.68
N ILE A 63 -24.77 -9.47 -28.77
CA ILE A 63 -23.46 -9.14 -29.38
C ILE A 63 -22.68 -8.17 -28.47
N ALA A 64 -23.34 -7.15 -27.90
CA ALA A 64 -22.69 -6.21 -26.98
C ALA A 64 -22.24 -6.89 -25.67
N LEU A 65 -23.05 -7.79 -25.11
CA LEU A 65 -22.70 -8.59 -23.93
C LEU A 65 -21.57 -9.57 -24.24
N GLY A 66 -21.61 -10.23 -25.40
CA GLY A 66 -20.55 -11.11 -25.87
C GLY A 66 -19.22 -10.38 -26.13
N MET A 67 -19.27 -9.15 -26.65
CA MET A 67 -18.08 -8.31 -26.82
C MET A 67 -17.53 -7.80 -25.48
N MET A 68 -18.38 -7.44 -24.51
CA MET A 68 -17.92 -7.10 -23.15
C MET A 68 -17.21 -8.27 -22.46
N ILE A 69 -17.72 -9.49 -22.61
CA ILE A 69 -17.09 -10.70 -22.04
C ILE A 69 -15.80 -11.05 -22.79
N ALA A 70 -15.70 -10.79 -24.10
CA ALA A 70 -14.47 -11.02 -24.86
C ALA A 70 -13.39 -9.95 -24.65
N LEU A 71 -13.75 -8.77 -24.14
CA LEU A 71 -12.84 -7.69 -23.73
C LEU A 71 -12.30 -7.89 -22.30
N MET A 72 -13.01 -8.65 -21.47
CA MET A 72 -12.46 -9.24 -20.25
C MET A 72 -11.63 -10.44 -20.67
N GLY A 73 -10.34 -10.23 -20.94
CA GLY A 73 -9.41 -11.35 -21.11
C GLY A 73 -9.51 -12.32 -19.93
N PRO A 74 -9.01 -13.57 -20.07
CA PRO A 74 -8.86 -14.45 -18.91
C PRO A 74 -8.19 -13.66 -17.77
N PRO A 75 -8.55 -13.91 -16.49
CA PRO A 75 -7.83 -13.30 -15.38
C PRO A 75 -6.35 -13.49 -15.64
N ILE A 76 -5.57 -12.41 -15.55
CA ILE A 76 -4.13 -12.45 -15.73
C ILE A 76 -3.62 -13.37 -14.63
N SER A 77 -3.36 -14.62 -14.98
CA SER A 77 -2.69 -15.58 -14.12
C SER A 77 -1.23 -15.22 -14.20
N PHE A 78 -0.76 -14.42 -13.25
CA PHE A 78 0.66 -14.25 -13.06
C PHE A 78 1.22 -15.64 -12.77
N ALA A 79 2.22 -16.06 -13.54
CA ALA A 79 2.92 -17.29 -13.22
C ALA A 79 3.70 -17.00 -11.93
N LYS A 80 3.32 -17.65 -10.83
CA LYS A 80 4.11 -17.65 -9.60
C LYS A 80 5.54 -18.05 -9.96
N PRO A 81 6.55 -17.18 -9.78
CA PRO A 81 7.92 -17.59 -10.00
C PRO A 81 8.21 -18.77 -9.06
N SER A 82 8.73 -19.89 -9.58
CA SER A 82 8.97 -21.10 -8.76
C SER A 82 10.13 -20.95 -7.76
N GLN A 83 10.73 -19.76 -7.71
CA GLN A 83 11.77 -19.35 -6.79
C GLN A 83 11.86 -17.84 -6.86
N ALA A 84 11.53 -17.17 -5.76
CA ALA A 84 11.73 -15.73 -5.65
C ALA A 84 13.22 -15.41 -5.38
N ALA A 85 13.66 -14.23 -5.81
CA ALA A 85 15.01 -13.78 -5.47
C ALA A 85 15.03 -13.31 -4.00
N VAL A 86 16.10 -13.59 -3.28
CA VAL A 86 16.34 -12.98 -1.95
C VAL A 86 16.25 -11.46 -2.08
N GLY A 87 15.54 -10.81 -1.16
CA GLY A 87 15.28 -9.37 -1.17
C GLY A 87 14.25 -8.88 -2.22
N SER A 88 13.57 -9.79 -2.93
CA SER A 88 12.48 -9.38 -3.86
C SER A 88 11.18 -9.03 -3.14
N ILE A 89 11.04 -9.46 -1.89
CA ILE A 89 10.02 -9.05 -0.93
C ILE A 89 10.75 -8.81 0.37
N LEU A 90 10.41 -7.73 1.07
CA LEU A 90 11.00 -7.39 2.37
C LEU A 90 9.90 -7.35 3.43
N ILE A 91 10.22 -7.77 4.65
CA ILE A 91 9.46 -7.44 5.85
C ILE A 91 9.65 -5.95 6.10
N ASN A 92 8.56 -5.18 6.05
CA ASN A 92 8.61 -3.72 6.08
C ASN A 92 8.20 -3.14 7.42
N GLU A 93 7.19 -3.71 8.07
CA GLU A 93 6.66 -3.21 9.33
C GLU A 93 6.00 -4.36 10.09
N PHE A 94 6.10 -4.40 11.41
CA PHE A 94 5.38 -5.41 12.19
C PHE A 94 4.93 -4.89 13.56
N ILE A 95 3.78 -5.40 14.00
CA ILE A 95 3.18 -5.14 15.29
C ILE A 95 3.17 -6.47 16.06
N ALA A 96 3.93 -6.55 17.15
CA ALA A 96 3.81 -7.62 18.12
C ALA A 96 3.08 -7.09 19.36
N THR A 97 1.98 -7.73 19.73
CA THR A 97 1.14 -7.29 20.86
C THR A 97 0.46 -8.49 21.50
N PRO A 98 0.20 -8.47 22.83
CA PRO A 98 -0.59 -9.50 23.49
C PRO A 98 -2.09 -9.50 23.10
N THR A 99 -2.53 -8.57 22.25
CA THR A 99 -3.89 -8.54 21.67
C THR A 99 -3.88 -9.16 20.27
N SER A 100 -5.02 -9.64 19.76
CA SER A 100 -5.12 -10.29 18.44
C SER A 100 -4.97 -9.32 17.25
N ASP A 101 -4.25 -8.21 17.43
CA ASP A 101 -4.02 -7.18 16.42
C ASP A 101 -2.56 -7.25 15.92
N GLU A 102 -1.93 -8.42 16.02
CA GLU A 102 -0.61 -8.67 15.45
C GLU A 102 -0.68 -8.63 13.93
N ALA A 103 0.33 -8.03 13.31
CA ALA A 103 0.40 -7.92 11.87
C ALA A 103 1.85 -7.82 11.40
N VAL A 104 2.09 -8.30 10.18
CA VAL A 104 3.37 -8.17 9.48
C VAL A 104 3.09 -7.61 8.10
N GLU A 105 3.73 -6.51 7.75
CA GLU A 105 3.69 -5.95 6.42
C GLU A 105 4.88 -6.45 5.59
N LEU A 106 4.58 -6.83 4.36
CA LEU A 106 5.55 -7.03 3.31
C LEU A 106 5.54 -5.83 2.36
N CYS A 107 6.72 -5.41 1.89
CA CYS A 107 6.84 -4.50 0.76
C CYS A 107 7.55 -5.16 -0.42
N ASN A 108 7.26 -4.68 -1.63
CA ASN A 108 7.87 -5.15 -2.87
C ASN A 108 8.68 -4.01 -3.51
N PRO A 109 10.02 -4.02 -3.42
CA PRO A 109 10.86 -2.98 -4.02
C PRO A 109 11.01 -3.12 -5.55
N THR A 110 10.42 -4.14 -6.17
CA THR A 110 10.58 -4.45 -7.59
C THR A 110 9.52 -3.78 -8.48
N ASP A 111 9.79 -3.74 -9.79
CA ASP A 111 8.89 -3.18 -10.80
C ASP A 111 7.75 -4.12 -11.23
N SER A 112 7.58 -5.26 -10.56
CA SER A 112 6.60 -6.28 -10.92
C SER A 112 5.84 -6.80 -9.72
N ASP A 113 4.54 -7.03 -9.89
CA ASP A 113 3.70 -7.70 -8.90
C ASP A 113 4.26 -9.10 -8.57
N ILE A 114 4.30 -9.45 -7.28
CA ILE A 114 4.78 -10.74 -6.79
C ILE A 114 3.64 -11.48 -6.09
N ASP A 115 3.29 -12.66 -6.62
CA ASP A 115 2.37 -13.59 -5.98
C ASP A 115 3.07 -14.32 -4.82
N VAL A 116 2.63 -14.03 -3.60
CA VAL A 116 3.11 -14.61 -2.35
C VAL A 116 2.12 -15.64 -1.79
N GLY A 117 1.06 -15.98 -2.52
CA GLY A 117 0.12 -17.00 -2.11
C GLY A 117 0.79 -18.34 -1.84
N GLY A 118 0.53 -18.94 -0.69
CA GLY A 118 1.16 -20.18 -0.24
C GLY A 118 2.63 -20.05 0.19
N TRP A 119 3.19 -18.84 0.26
CA TRP A 119 4.46 -18.60 0.97
C TRP A 119 4.27 -18.80 2.47
N VAL A 120 5.37 -18.89 3.21
CA VAL A 120 5.35 -19.16 4.66
C VAL A 120 5.89 -17.95 5.41
N LEU A 121 5.08 -17.41 6.31
CA LEU A 121 5.55 -16.53 7.37
C LEU A 121 6.00 -17.41 8.54
N ASP A 122 7.25 -17.27 8.95
CA ASP A 122 7.92 -18.14 9.91
C ASP A 122 8.49 -17.31 11.04
N TRP A 123 8.30 -17.78 12.27
CA TRP A 123 8.92 -17.25 13.48
C TRP A 123 9.50 -18.43 14.27
N ASP A 124 10.54 -18.27 15.08
CA ASP A 124 11.38 -19.39 15.57
C ASP A 124 10.64 -20.60 16.17
N TYR A 125 9.45 -20.39 16.73
CA TYR A 125 8.62 -21.40 17.39
C TYR A 125 7.25 -21.63 16.71
N GLY A 126 7.01 -21.07 15.53
CA GLY A 126 5.75 -21.21 14.80
C GLY A 126 5.85 -20.76 13.34
N SER A 127 4.86 -21.12 12.54
CA SER A 127 4.78 -20.62 11.17
C SER A 127 3.35 -20.70 10.69
N THR A 128 3.04 -19.96 9.65
CA THR A 128 1.75 -20.02 9.00
C THR A 128 1.92 -19.83 7.49
N GLN A 129 1.07 -20.50 6.72
CA GLN A 129 1.01 -20.29 5.29
C GLN A 129 0.12 -19.10 4.97
N LEU A 130 0.54 -18.30 4.00
CA LEU A 130 -0.28 -17.26 3.40
C LEU A 130 -1.36 -17.90 2.53
N HIS A 131 -2.59 -17.38 2.59
CA HIS A 131 -3.66 -17.85 1.71
C HIS A 131 -3.29 -17.69 0.23
N ASP A 132 -3.80 -18.58 -0.63
CA ASP A 132 -3.57 -18.52 -2.07
C ASP A 132 -4.11 -17.21 -2.68
N GLY A 133 -3.42 -16.70 -3.70
CA GLY A 133 -3.84 -15.53 -4.48
C GLY A 133 -3.50 -14.18 -3.84
N LEU A 134 -2.72 -14.15 -2.77
CA LEU A 134 -2.15 -12.92 -2.22
C LEU A 134 -1.02 -12.41 -3.12
N VAL A 135 -1.07 -11.12 -3.43
CA VAL A 135 -0.12 -10.44 -4.31
C VAL A 135 0.38 -9.20 -3.62
N VAL A 136 1.69 -8.99 -3.62
CA VAL A 136 2.32 -7.71 -3.26
C VAL A 136 2.55 -6.92 -4.55
N PRO A 137 1.81 -5.81 -4.80
CA PRO A 137 1.96 -5.04 -6.02
C PRO A 137 3.39 -4.49 -6.18
N ALA A 138 3.82 -4.22 -7.41
CA ALA A 138 5.07 -3.51 -7.67
C ALA A 138 5.13 -2.18 -6.88
N HIS A 139 6.22 -1.94 -6.14
CA HIS A 139 6.38 -0.78 -5.24
C HIS A 139 5.23 -0.61 -4.24
N GLY A 140 4.58 -1.72 -3.88
CA GLY A 140 3.41 -1.76 -3.01
C GLY A 140 3.64 -2.60 -1.76
N TYR A 141 2.58 -2.68 -0.96
CA TYR A 141 2.58 -3.30 0.36
C TYR A 141 1.49 -4.36 0.47
N LEU A 142 1.70 -5.33 1.36
CA LEU A 142 0.70 -6.31 1.76
C LEU A 142 0.77 -6.51 3.27
N VAL A 143 -0.32 -6.22 3.97
CA VAL A 143 -0.46 -6.49 5.40
C VAL A 143 -0.93 -7.93 5.59
N ILE A 144 -0.20 -8.68 6.41
CA ILE A 144 -0.49 -10.05 6.80
C ILE A 144 -1.03 -10.05 8.24
N ASP A 145 -2.17 -10.71 8.44
CA ASP A 145 -2.86 -10.88 9.72
C ASP A 145 -3.56 -12.25 9.79
N ASP A 146 -4.35 -12.48 10.85
CA ASP A 146 -5.13 -13.71 11.01
C ASP A 146 -6.12 -14.00 9.86
N SER A 147 -6.55 -12.98 9.11
CA SER A 147 -7.57 -13.13 8.07
C SER A 147 -7.01 -13.68 6.75
N ASN A 148 -5.71 -13.54 6.51
CA ASN A 148 -5.04 -13.94 5.28
C ASN A 148 -3.96 -15.01 5.49
N THR A 149 -3.98 -15.64 6.65
CA THR A 149 -3.12 -16.77 7.03
C THR A 149 -3.94 -18.02 7.36
N VAL A 150 -3.35 -19.20 7.19
CA VAL A 150 -4.04 -20.49 7.40
C VAL A 150 -4.24 -20.78 8.90
N ASP A 151 -3.22 -20.54 9.71
CA ASP A 151 -3.18 -20.90 11.14
C ASP A 151 -3.18 -19.69 12.10
N GLY A 152 -3.31 -18.46 11.57
CA GLY A 152 -3.16 -17.22 12.33
C GLY A 152 -1.70 -16.81 12.55
N ILE A 153 -1.49 -15.65 13.16
CA ILE A 153 -0.19 -15.09 13.54
C ILE A 153 -0.03 -15.10 15.06
N SER A 154 1.17 -15.43 15.54
CA SER A 154 1.52 -15.37 16.96
C SER A 154 3.01 -15.08 17.15
N ILE A 155 3.43 -13.86 16.82
CA ILE A 155 4.82 -13.42 16.91
C ILE A 155 5.20 -13.01 18.35
N SER A 156 6.48 -13.04 18.67
CA SER A 156 6.94 -12.93 20.06
C SER A 156 6.94 -11.48 20.54
N ASN A 157 6.45 -11.25 21.75
CA ASN A 157 6.60 -9.94 22.40
C ASN A 157 8.03 -9.69 22.92
N GLY A 158 8.83 -10.75 23.16
CA GLY A 158 10.22 -10.64 23.63
C GLY A 158 11.24 -10.67 22.50
N GLY A 159 10.82 -10.92 21.26
CA GLY A 159 11.75 -11.09 20.12
C GLY A 159 11.73 -12.48 19.51
N THR A 160 11.98 -12.52 18.21
CA THR A 160 12.17 -13.73 17.39
C THR A 160 12.86 -13.35 16.08
N ILE A 161 13.35 -14.35 15.34
CA ILE A 161 13.69 -14.20 13.93
C ILE A 161 12.40 -14.38 13.13
N LEU A 162 11.90 -13.29 12.56
CA LEU A 162 10.74 -13.29 11.66
C LEU A 162 11.25 -13.43 10.23
N SER A 163 10.73 -14.39 9.47
CA SER A 163 11.18 -14.69 8.11
C SER A 163 10.00 -14.89 7.17
N ILE A 164 10.15 -14.46 5.93
CA ILE A 164 9.25 -14.80 4.83
C ILE A 164 9.94 -15.78 3.87
N LYS A 165 9.31 -16.92 3.61
CA LYS A 165 9.86 -18.01 2.79
C LYS A 165 8.99 -18.29 1.58
N ASP A 166 9.62 -18.53 0.43
CA ASP A 166 8.90 -18.93 -0.79
C ASP A 166 8.38 -20.38 -0.72
N ASP A 167 7.70 -20.84 -1.77
CA ASP A 167 7.13 -22.20 -1.85
C ASP A 167 8.18 -23.33 -1.92
N ALA A 168 9.43 -22.98 -2.22
CA ALA A 168 10.57 -23.89 -2.15
C ALA A 168 11.27 -23.85 -0.77
N ASN A 169 10.71 -23.14 0.21
CA ASN A 169 11.28 -22.86 1.53
C ASN A 169 12.60 -22.08 1.51
N ASN A 170 12.88 -21.31 0.45
CA ASN A 170 13.97 -20.35 0.47
C ASN A 170 13.55 -19.15 1.32
N VAL A 171 14.41 -18.72 2.24
CA VAL A 171 14.23 -17.44 2.95
C VAL A 171 14.42 -16.31 1.95
N ILE A 172 13.39 -15.49 1.81
CA ILE A 172 13.39 -14.33 0.89
C ILE A 172 13.82 -13.07 1.62
N ASP A 173 13.33 -12.88 2.84
CA ASP A 173 13.81 -11.85 3.78
C ASP A 173 13.62 -12.34 5.23
N SER A 174 14.38 -11.76 6.15
CA SER A 174 14.29 -12.03 7.58
C SER A 174 14.73 -10.82 8.41
N VAL A 175 14.09 -10.62 9.55
CA VAL A 175 14.51 -9.64 10.57
C VAL A 175 14.59 -10.33 11.94
N ALA A 176 15.68 -10.11 12.66
CA ALA A 176 15.84 -10.55 14.04
C ALA A 176 15.63 -9.37 14.99
N TYR A 177 14.60 -9.45 15.84
CA TYR A 177 14.23 -8.36 16.74
C TYR A 177 14.16 -8.78 18.22
N GLY A 178 14.23 -7.80 19.12
CA GLY A 178 14.19 -8.03 20.58
C GLY A 178 15.34 -8.93 21.04
N ASP A 179 15.08 -9.89 21.91
CA ASP A 179 16.05 -10.87 22.39
C ASP A 179 16.77 -11.67 21.28
N ALA A 180 16.18 -11.76 20.08
CA ALA A 180 16.73 -12.52 18.97
C ALA A 180 17.70 -11.73 18.09
N GLY A 181 17.70 -10.39 18.16
CA GLY A 181 18.48 -9.59 17.23
C GLY A 181 18.52 -8.10 17.54
N ALA A 182 18.90 -7.31 16.54
CA ALA A 182 19.25 -5.90 16.73
C ALA A 182 18.13 -4.93 16.34
N ALA A 183 17.12 -5.38 15.58
CA ALA A 183 15.92 -4.59 15.37
C ALA A 183 15.19 -4.42 16.72
N PRO A 184 14.64 -3.22 16.99
CA PRO A 184 13.93 -3.03 18.24
C PRO A 184 12.67 -3.89 18.28
N LYS A 185 12.31 -4.39 19.45
CA LYS A 185 10.98 -4.96 19.66
C LYS A 185 9.92 -3.85 19.67
N PRO A 186 8.76 -4.04 19.05
CA PRO A 186 7.69 -3.06 19.10
C PRO A 186 7.12 -2.96 20.52
N GLU A 187 6.85 -1.74 20.98
CA GLU A 187 6.10 -1.49 22.22
C GLU A 187 4.59 -1.64 21.96
N TYR A 188 3.78 -1.80 23.01
CA TYR A 188 2.32 -1.90 22.86
C TYR A 188 1.74 -0.66 22.12
N LYS A 189 1.02 -0.91 21.01
CA LYS A 189 0.47 0.06 20.04
C LYS A 189 1.48 0.70 19.08
N PHE A 190 2.75 0.38 19.21
CA PHE A 190 3.78 0.78 18.27
C PHE A 190 4.04 -0.38 17.31
N SER A 191 4.76 -0.07 16.25
CA SER A 191 5.34 -1.07 15.35
C SER A 191 6.86 -0.94 15.36
N THR A 192 7.50 -1.94 14.78
CA THR A 192 8.87 -1.83 14.32
C THR A 192 8.82 -1.71 12.82
N ALA A 193 9.35 -0.60 12.30
CA ALA A 193 9.28 -0.22 10.90
C ALA A 193 10.68 -0.20 10.28
N ARG A 194 10.78 -0.65 9.04
CA ARG A 194 11.98 -0.55 8.20
C ARG A 194 12.10 0.89 7.70
N VAL A 195 13.15 1.59 8.11
CA VAL A 195 13.38 3.02 7.91
C VAL A 195 14.84 3.27 7.53
N PRO A 196 15.17 3.50 6.24
CA PRO A 196 14.27 3.92 5.16
C PRO A 196 13.29 2.86 4.67
N ASP A 197 12.08 3.29 4.29
CA ASP A 197 11.01 2.42 3.77
C ASP A 197 11.51 1.49 2.66
N CYS A 198 11.10 0.23 2.74
CA CYS A 198 11.37 -0.81 1.75
C CYS A 198 12.83 -0.91 1.28
N THR A 199 13.78 -0.68 2.19
CA THR A 199 15.22 -0.73 1.93
C THR A 199 15.92 -1.66 2.92
N ASP A 200 16.74 -2.56 2.40
CA ASP A 200 17.47 -3.55 3.19
C ASP A 200 18.97 -3.46 2.93
N THR A 201 19.73 -3.27 4.01
CA THR A 201 21.21 -3.19 3.99
C THR A 201 21.87 -4.43 4.59
N ASP A 202 21.07 -5.46 4.91
CA ASP A 202 21.47 -6.64 5.68
C ASP A 202 21.93 -6.29 7.11
N ASP A 203 21.50 -5.16 7.67
CA ASP A 203 21.79 -4.72 9.04
C ASP A 203 20.51 -4.27 9.74
N ASP A 204 19.85 -5.21 10.42
CA ASP A 204 18.60 -5.00 11.17
C ASP A 204 18.65 -3.77 12.11
N ALA A 205 19.82 -3.47 12.68
CA ALA A 205 19.99 -2.37 13.63
C ALA A 205 20.00 -0.99 12.93
N ALA A 206 20.47 -0.97 11.67
CA ALA A 206 20.49 0.21 10.83
C ALA A 206 19.18 0.39 10.06
N ASP A 207 18.52 -0.71 9.72
CA ASP A 207 17.35 -0.73 8.85
C ASP A 207 16.03 -0.57 9.59
N PHE A 208 15.96 -0.92 10.89
CA PHE A 208 14.70 -0.84 11.65
C PHE A 208 14.75 0.15 12.80
N ASN A 209 13.60 0.77 13.08
CA ASN A 209 13.37 1.54 14.29
C ASN A 209 11.92 1.38 14.77
N THR A 210 11.60 1.84 15.98
CA THR A 210 10.21 1.86 16.45
C THR A 210 9.43 3.01 15.81
N ASP A 211 8.15 2.75 15.50
CA ASP A 211 7.20 3.75 15.03
C ASP A 211 6.01 3.85 16.00
N GLU A 212 5.76 5.06 16.47
CA GLU A 212 4.68 5.35 17.41
C GLU A 212 3.30 5.42 16.72
N SER A 213 3.28 5.52 15.39
CA SER A 213 2.08 5.64 14.57
C SER A 213 2.17 4.68 13.39
N PRO A 214 1.89 3.38 13.61
CA PRO A 214 2.06 2.36 12.58
C PRO A 214 1.46 2.73 11.22
N THR A 215 2.19 2.44 10.15
CA THR A 215 1.92 2.87 8.77
C THR A 215 1.41 1.75 7.86
N MET A 216 0.97 0.62 8.44
CA MET A 216 0.44 -0.56 7.75
C MET A 216 -0.43 -0.21 6.52
N GLY A 217 0.00 -0.67 5.36
CA GLY A 217 -0.55 -0.47 4.03
C GLY A 217 0.04 0.72 3.26
N ALA A 218 1.05 1.40 3.80
CA ALA A 218 1.66 2.59 3.23
C ALA A 218 3.17 2.67 3.55
N ALA A 219 3.86 3.63 2.93
CA ALA A 219 5.29 3.85 3.18
C ALA A 219 5.55 4.24 4.63
N ASN A 220 6.56 3.62 5.24
CA ASN A 220 7.00 3.93 6.60
C ASN A 220 7.47 5.38 6.72
N ASP A 221 6.98 6.08 7.74
CA ASP A 221 7.34 7.47 8.05
C ASP A 221 7.98 7.68 9.43
N GLY A 222 8.24 6.57 10.14
CA GLY A 222 8.98 6.54 11.39
C GLY A 222 10.41 7.14 11.32
N PRO A 223 10.98 7.48 12.48
CA PRO A 223 12.32 8.06 12.54
C PRO A 223 13.38 7.05 12.11
N ALA A 224 14.26 7.42 11.16
CA ALA A 224 15.39 6.59 10.76
C ALA A 224 16.28 6.20 11.95
N SER A 225 16.90 5.02 11.89
CA SER A 225 17.85 4.57 12.91
C SER A 225 18.99 5.57 13.06
N ALA A 226 19.20 6.05 14.29
CA ALA A 226 20.29 6.95 14.63
C ALA A 226 21.57 6.20 15.04
N LEU A 227 21.63 4.88 14.86
CA LEU A 227 22.74 4.05 15.29
C LEU A 227 24.06 4.54 14.69
N GLY A 228 25.07 4.75 15.54
CA GLY A 228 26.37 5.27 15.13
C GLY A 228 26.40 6.74 14.66
N SER A 229 25.24 7.43 14.62
CA SER A 229 25.14 8.82 14.18
C SER A 229 25.25 9.84 15.32
N THR A 230 25.16 9.39 16.57
CA THR A 230 25.14 10.24 17.78
C THR A 230 26.41 10.05 18.63
N THR A 231 26.70 11.02 19.50
CA THR A 231 27.79 10.92 20.48
C THR A 231 27.38 10.25 21.79
N ILE A 232 26.08 9.94 21.95
CA ILE A 232 25.50 9.36 23.15
C ILE A 232 25.62 7.84 23.08
N THR A 233 26.23 7.26 24.10
CA THR A 233 26.37 5.81 24.27
C THR A 233 25.85 5.39 25.63
N ILE A 234 25.29 4.18 25.72
CA ILE A 234 25.10 3.50 27.00
C ILE A 234 26.50 3.16 27.54
N ASN A 235 26.86 3.73 28.69
CA ASN A 235 28.18 3.55 29.30
C ASN A 235 28.17 2.45 30.37
N GLU A 236 27.18 2.48 31.27
CA GLU A 236 27.03 1.50 32.34
C GLU A 236 25.57 1.11 32.51
N VAL A 237 25.34 -0.15 32.87
CA VAL A 237 24.03 -0.70 33.20
C VAL A 237 24.15 -1.53 34.47
N ASP A 238 23.32 -1.24 35.46
CA ASP A 238 23.12 -2.07 36.65
C ASP A 238 21.64 -2.43 36.74
N ALA A 239 21.34 -3.74 36.75
CA ALA A 239 19.99 -4.28 36.88
C ALA A 239 19.68 -4.77 38.31
N THR A 240 20.53 -4.44 39.29
CA THR A 240 20.36 -4.89 40.68
C THR A 240 19.11 -4.29 41.29
N ALA A 241 18.22 -5.15 41.79
CA ALA A 241 16.97 -4.74 42.43
C ALA A 241 17.22 -3.74 43.57
N GLY A 242 16.59 -2.56 43.48
CA GLY A 242 16.71 -1.47 44.46
C GLY A 242 17.89 -0.51 44.22
N ALA A 243 18.71 -0.75 43.19
CA ALA A 243 19.82 0.13 42.79
C ALA A 243 19.97 0.24 41.25
N ALA A 244 18.96 -0.17 40.48
CA ALA A 244 19.07 -0.24 39.02
C ALA A 244 19.29 1.15 38.39
N PHE A 245 20.24 1.24 37.46
CA PHE A 245 20.53 2.45 36.72
C PHE A 245 21.04 2.15 35.30
N ILE A 246 20.88 3.14 34.43
CA ILE A 246 21.53 3.21 33.12
C ILE A 246 22.27 4.53 33.09
N GLU A 247 23.56 4.48 32.78
CA GLU A 247 24.40 5.66 32.58
C GLU A 247 24.58 5.92 31.08
N LEU A 248 24.33 7.16 30.67
CA LEU A 248 24.61 7.63 29.32
C LEU A 248 25.86 8.50 29.32
N TYR A 249 26.78 8.22 28.40
CA TYR A 249 27.97 9.04 28.19
C TYR A 249 27.84 9.83 26.88
N ASN A 250 28.02 11.15 26.97
CA ASN A 250 28.19 12.00 25.81
C ASN A 250 29.68 12.14 25.49
N SER A 251 30.12 11.45 24.44
CA SER A 251 31.50 11.52 23.95
C SER A 251 31.83 12.81 23.17
N GLY A 252 30.82 13.65 22.93
CA GLY A 252 30.94 14.92 22.23
C GLY A 252 31.42 16.08 23.11
N THR A 253 31.62 17.23 22.49
CA THR A 253 32.03 18.47 23.17
C THR A 253 30.88 19.47 23.35
N SER A 254 29.67 19.11 22.95
CA SER A 254 28.47 19.94 23.03
C SER A 254 27.33 19.17 23.71
N ASP A 255 26.44 19.90 24.36
CA ASP A 255 25.24 19.34 24.98
C ASP A 255 24.35 18.68 23.90
N VAL A 256 23.76 17.53 24.24
CA VAL A 256 22.80 16.81 23.38
C VAL A 256 21.44 16.86 24.07
N ASP A 257 20.42 17.30 23.33
CA ASP A 257 19.04 17.26 23.79
C ASP A 257 18.48 15.85 23.57
N LEU A 258 18.11 15.19 24.67
CA LEU A 258 17.52 13.85 24.68
C LEU A 258 15.98 13.89 24.66
N SER A 259 15.37 15.07 24.47
CA SER A 259 13.92 15.21 24.41
C SER A 259 13.34 14.29 23.33
N GLY A 260 12.37 13.46 23.73
CA GLY A 260 11.73 12.47 22.85
C GLY A 260 12.48 11.14 22.73
N TRP A 261 13.69 11.01 23.27
CA TRP A 261 14.38 9.72 23.32
C TRP A 261 13.73 8.82 24.36
N ARG A 262 13.73 7.52 24.10
CA ARG A 262 13.17 6.48 24.97
C ARG A 262 14.26 5.49 25.32
N ILE A 263 14.17 4.94 26.53
CA ILE A 263 14.89 3.72 26.91
C ILE A 263 13.86 2.61 26.87
N SER A 264 14.09 1.65 25.99
CA SER A 264 13.33 0.39 25.98
C SER A 264 14.18 -0.68 26.68
N VAL A 265 13.52 -1.56 27.40
CA VAL A 265 14.13 -2.72 28.06
C VAL A 265 13.36 -3.96 27.64
N ASP A 266 14.09 -5.05 27.40
CA ASP A 266 13.48 -6.36 27.26
C ASP A 266 13.05 -6.90 28.64
N ASP A 267 11.94 -7.63 28.69
CA ASP A 267 11.31 -8.13 29.92
C ASP A 267 11.48 -9.64 30.14
#